data_AF-A0A2V9M3I7-F1
#
_entry.id   AF-A0A2V9M3I7-F1
#
_cell.length_a   1.000
_cell.length_b   1.000
_cell.length_c   1.000
_cell.angle_alpha   90.00
_cell.angle_beta   90.00
_cell.angle_gamma   90.00
#
_symmetry.space_group_name_H-M   'P 1'
#
loop_
_entity.id
_entity.type
_entity.pdbx_description
1 polymer ?
#
loop_
_entity_poly.entity_id
_entity_poly.type
_entity_poly.pdbx_seq_one_letter_code
_entity_poly.pdbx_strand_id
1 'polypeptide(L)' 'MRVFVGTSGYSYKEWKGNFYPKDLPEKGMLHFYAERFQTVEINNTFYRMPSEKMLS' A
#
# COMPACT_ATOMS: atom_id res chain seq x y z
N MET A 1 -7.75 -10.27 -22.47
CA MET A 1 -8.32 -9.83 -21.17
C MET A 1 -7.15 -9.53 -20.24
N ARG A 2 -7.11 -8.36 -19.59
CA ARG A 2 -6.01 -7.99 -18.68
C ARG A 2 -6.51 -8.12 -17.24
N VAL A 3 -5.82 -8.90 -16.43
CA VAL A 3 -6.14 -9.14 -15.01
C VAL A 3 -5.09 -8.45 -14.17
N PHE A 4 -5.52 -7.68 -13.17
CA PHE A 4 -4.65 -7.07 -12.19
C PHE A 4 -4.87 -7.72 -10.83
N VAL A 5 -3.79 -8.00 -10.12
CA VAL A 5 -3.82 -8.63 -8.80
C VAL A 5 -3.21 -7.67 -7.78
N GLY A 6 -3.87 -7.56 -6.64
CA GLY A 6 -3.50 -6.69 -5.53
C GLY A 6 -4.30 -7.00 -4.27
N THR A 7 -4.10 -6.22 -3.22
CA THR A 7 -4.73 -6.36 -1.90
C THR A 7 -5.67 -5.20 -1.58
N SER A 8 -6.56 -5.39 -0.60
CA SER A 8 -7.45 -4.34 -0.06
C SER A 8 -6.74 -3.42 0.93
N GLY A 9 -5.64 -2.81 0.49
CA GLY A 9 -4.80 -1.90 1.27
C GLY A 9 -3.34 -2.35 1.28
N TYR A 10 -2.45 -1.43 1.63
CA TYR A 10 -0.99 -1.71 1.68
C TYR A 10 -0.35 -1.32 3.02
N SER A 11 -0.94 -0.41 3.79
CA SER A 11 -0.30 0.18 4.98
C SER A 11 -0.54 -0.66 6.25
N TYR A 12 -0.04 -1.90 6.27
CA TYR A 12 -0.15 -2.82 7.40
C TYR A 12 1.22 -3.00 8.07
N LYS A 13 1.32 -2.69 9.36
CA LYS A 13 2.58 -2.83 10.13
C LYS A 13 2.91 -4.28 10.41
N GLU A 14 1.89 -5.11 10.52
CA GLU A 14 1.93 -6.56 10.72
C GLU A 14 2.63 -7.28 9.56
N TRP A 15 2.70 -6.65 8.40
CA TRP A 15 3.40 -7.19 7.23
C TRP A 15 4.91 -6.98 7.30
N LYS A 16 5.42 -6.14 8.23
CA LYS A 16 6.85 -5.97 8.46
C LYS A 16 7.48 -7.26 9.00
N GLY A 17 8.57 -7.67 8.38
CA GLY A 17 9.29 -8.91 8.66
C GLY A 17 8.87 -10.09 7.78
N ASN A 18 7.67 -10.08 7.21
CA ASN A 18 7.17 -11.13 6.32
C ASN A 18 7.13 -10.68 4.86
N PHE A 19 6.45 -9.56 4.60
CA PHE A 19 6.33 -8.97 3.27
C PHE A 19 7.17 -7.69 3.13
N TYR A 20 7.09 -6.78 4.12
CA TYR A 20 7.94 -5.59 4.16
C TYR A 20 9.26 -5.87 4.89
N PRO A 21 10.38 -5.26 4.49
CA PRO A 21 11.58 -5.22 5.31
C PRO A 21 11.28 -4.65 6.70
N LYS A 22 11.93 -5.19 7.73
CA LYS A 22 11.68 -4.79 9.13
C LYS A 22 11.88 -3.28 9.35
N ASP A 23 12.91 -2.74 8.71
CA ASP A 23 13.30 -1.33 8.87
C ASP A 23 12.67 -0.40 7.82
N LEU A 24 11.72 -0.89 7.01
CA LEU A 24 11.07 -0.06 5.98
C LEU A 24 10.24 1.05 6.65
N PRO A 25 10.48 2.33 6.34
CA PRO A 25 9.64 3.44 6.79
C PRO A 25 8.21 3.30 6.25
N GLU A 26 7.20 3.70 7.02
CA GLU A 26 5.79 3.60 6.59
C GLU A 26 5.52 4.37 5.29
N LYS A 27 6.16 5.53 5.11
CA LYS A 27 6.09 6.31 3.86
C LYS A 27 6.62 5.56 2.64
N GLY A 28 7.52 4.58 2.84
CA GLY A 28 8.07 3.75 1.76
C GLY A 28 7.24 2.50 1.46
N MET A 29 6.19 2.20 2.23
CA MET A 29 5.39 0.99 2.04
C MET A 29 4.69 0.97 0.69
N LEU A 30 4.11 2.09 0.26
CA LEU A 30 3.45 2.17 -1.04
C LEU A 30 4.43 1.91 -2.19
N HIS A 31 5.62 2.52 -2.12
CA HIS A 31 6.66 2.35 -3.13
C HIS A 31 7.09 0.88 -3.22
N PHE A 32 7.42 0.26 -2.08
CA PHE A 32 7.79 -1.15 -2.02
C PHE A 32 6.67 -2.08 -2.51
N TYR A 33 5.42 -1.77 -2.17
CA TYR A 33 4.26 -2.54 -2.62
C TYR A 33 4.07 -2.45 -4.13
N ALA A 34 4.21 -1.26 -4.72
CA ALA A 34 4.04 -1.00 -6.14
C ALA A 34 5.08 -1.70 -7.03
N GLU A 35 6.26 -2.02 -6.49
CA GLU A 35 7.25 -2.86 -7.19
C GLU A 35 6.79 -4.32 -7.38
N ARG A 36 5.81 -4.79 -6.59
CA ARG A 36 5.38 -6.20 -6.54
C ARG A 36 3.97 -6.43 -7.06
N PHE A 37 3.06 -5.47 -6.82
CA PHE A 37 1.68 -5.54 -7.25
C PHE A 37 1.33 -4.33 -8.10
N GLN A 38 0.56 -4.59 -9.15
CA GLN A 38 0.16 -3.55 -10.11
C GLN A 38 -1.06 -2.75 -9.65
N THR A 39 -1.77 -3.22 -8.62
CA THR A 39 -2.97 -2.56 -8.10
C THR A 39 -3.07 -2.73 -6.59
N VAL A 40 -3.79 -1.82 -5.96
CA VAL A 40 -4.21 -1.88 -4.56
C VAL A 40 -5.58 -1.23 -4.45
N GLU A 41 -6.48 -1.86 -3.70
CA GLU A 41 -7.78 -1.27 -3.39
C GLU A 41 -7.64 -0.43 -2.12
N ILE A 42 -8.05 0.84 -2.19
CA ILE A 42 -8.00 1.78 -1.06
C ILE A 42 -9.42 1.96 -0.54
N ASN A 43 -9.73 1.29 0.57
CA ASN A 43 -10.97 1.51 1.31
C ASN A 43 -10.78 2.64 2.31
N ASN A 44 -11.00 3.88 1.85
CA ASN A 44 -10.94 5.05 2.72
C ASN A 44 -12.30 5.24 3.39
N THR A 45 -12.66 4.34 4.31
CA THR A 45 -14.07 4.21 4.74
C THR A 45 -14.54 5.29 5.72
N PHE A 46 -13.68 6.01 6.45
CA PHE A 46 -14.18 7.07 7.35
C PHE A 46 -13.16 8.24 7.51
N TYR A 47 -13.58 9.43 7.03
CA TYR A 47 -13.20 10.81 7.43
C TYR A 47 -12.41 11.77 6.52
N ARG A 48 -11.78 11.40 5.39
CA ARG A 48 -11.19 12.42 4.49
C ARG A 48 -10.81 11.87 3.13
N MET A 49 -10.99 12.66 2.06
CA MET A 49 -10.35 12.39 0.78
C MET A 49 -8.83 12.18 1.00
N PRO A 50 -8.19 11.23 0.30
CA PRO A 50 -6.75 11.10 0.32
C PRO A 50 -6.14 12.45 -0.07
N SER A 51 -5.37 13.08 0.82
CA SER A 51 -4.61 14.27 0.45
C SER A 51 -3.51 13.87 -0.53
N GLU A 52 -3.15 14.74 -1.48
CA GLU A 52 -2.05 14.51 -2.44
C GLU A 52 -0.76 14.00 -1.75
N LYS A 53 -0.47 14.49 -0.55
CA LYS A 53 0.64 14.04 0.32
C LYS A 53 0.65 12.55 0.69
N MET A 54 -0.47 11.85 0.53
CA MET A 54 -0.60 10.41 0.77
C MET A 54 -0.24 9.59 -0.49
N LEU A 55 -0.26 10.24 -1.65
CA LEU A 55 -0.01 9.63 -2.96
C LEU A 55 1.36 10.01 -3.55
N SER A 56 1.96 11.11 -3.08
CA SER A 56 3.31 11.59 -3.42
C SER A 56 4.38 11.01 -2.51
#